data_AF-A0A9D1AC18-F1
#
_entry.id   AF-A0A9D1AC18-F1
#
_cell.length_a   1.000
_cell.length_b   1.000
_cell.length_c   1.000
_cell.angle_alpha   90.00
_cell.angle_beta   90.00
_cell.angle_gamma   90.00
#
_symmetry.space_group_name_H-M   'P 1'
#
loop_
_entity.id
_entity.type
_entity.pdbx_description
1 polymer ?
#
loop_
_entity_poly.entity_id
_entity_poly.type
_entity_poly.pdbx_seq_one_letter_code
_entity_poly.pdbx_strand_id
1 'polypeptide(L)' 'RPSFRCYHFDDQSRFRVRVIDTWNLTIEDRGVFQGKFKVELPGRQYMAIQIKKEE' A
#
# COMPACT_ATOMS: atom_id res chain seq x y z
N ARG A 1 -13.70 -3.99 -10.64
CA ARG A 1 -14.22 -3.95 -9.25
C ARG A 1 -13.10 -3.42 -8.37
N PRO A 2 -13.23 -2.26 -7.70
CA PRO A 2 -12.14 -1.72 -6.90
C PRO A 2 -11.87 -2.66 -5.72
N SER A 3 -10.64 -3.16 -5.64
CA SER A 3 -10.16 -3.93 -4.50
C SER A 3 -9.43 -3.00 -3.55
N PHE A 4 -9.64 -3.13 -2.25
CA PHE A 4 -8.89 -2.38 -1.26
C PHE A 4 -8.40 -3.31 -0.17
N ARG A 5 -7.34 -2.90 0.52
CA ARG A 5 -6.85 -3.56 1.73
C ARG A 5 -6.74 -2.54 2.85
N CYS A 6 -7.16 -2.93 4.03
CA CYS A 6 -7.02 -2.12 5.23
C CYS A 6 -5.86 -2.66 6.05
N TYR A 7 -5.02 -1.76 6.56
CA TYR A 7 -3.89 -2.08 7.41
C TYR A 7 -4.00 -1.28 8.71
N HIS A 8 -3.58 -1.90 9.80
CA HIS A 8 -3.35 -1.28 11.09
C HIS A 8 -2.15 -1.98 11.71
N PHE A 9 -1.06 -1.23 11.87
CA PHE A 9 0.16 -1.74 12.52
C PHE A 9 0.24 -1.17 13.92
N ASP A 10 0.32 0.15 14.01
CA ASP A 10 0.32 0.92 15.25
C ASP A 10 0.00 2.39 14.96
N ASP A 11 -0.29 3.18 15.99
CA ASP A 11 -0.73 4.56 15.87
C ASP A 11 0.42 5.59 15.94
N GLN A 12 1.68 5.17 16.04
CA GLN A 12 2.83 6.06 16.24
C GLN A 12 3.82 6.05 15.06
N SER A 13 4.02 4.89 14.45
CA SER A 13 4.96 4.66 13.37
C SER A 13 4.35 5.09 12.05
N ARG A 14 5.18 5.76 11.24
CA ARG A 14 4.85 6.14 9.88
C ARG A 14 5.32 5.07 8.92
N PHE A 15 4.47 4.71 7.97
CA PHE A 15 4.75 3.70 6.96
C PHE A 15 4.58 4.27 5.58
N ARG A 16 5.63 4.22 4.78
CA ARG A 16 5.56 4.50 3.35
C ARG A 16 4.99 3.30 2.61
N VAL A 17 3.92 3.51 1.86
CA VAL A 17 3.20 2.47 1.16
C VAL A 17 3.37 2.64 -0.35
N ARG A 18 3.71 1.55 -1.02
CA ARG A 18 3.81 1.49 -2.48
C ARG A 18 3.02 0.30 -3.00
N VAL A 19 2.34 0.52 -4.12
CA VAL A 19 1.61 -0.51 -4.85
C VAL A 19 2.47 -0.93 -6.03
N ILE A 20 2.79 -2.21 -6.12
CA ILE A 20 3.62 -2.78 -7.16
C ILE A 20 2.73 -3.63 -8.06
N ASP A 21 2.62 -3.24 -9.32
CA ASP A 21 2.02 -4.07 -10.37
C ASP A 21 3.13 -4.94 -10.95
N THR A 22 3.10 -6.24 -10.64
CA THR A 22 4.15 -7.16 -11.11
C THR A 22 3.99 -7.53 -12.58
N TRP A 23 2.85 -7.24 -13.20
CA TRP A 23 2.62 -7.51 -14.62
C TRP A 23 3.12 -6.37 -15.50
N ASN A 24 2.78 -5.13 -15.12
CA ASN A 24 3.24 -3.92 -15.83
C ASN A 24 4.62 -3.44 -15.36
N LEU A 25 5.19 -4.08 -14.33
CA LEU A 25 6.47 -3.71 -13.71
C LEU A 25 6.48 -2.25 -13.21
N THR A 26 5.33 -1.75 -12.74
CA THR A 26 5.18 -0.38 -12.26
C THR A 26 5.09 -0.32 -10.74
N ILE A 27 5.68 0.73 -10.18
CA ILE A 27 5.62 1.03 -8.74
C ILE A 27 4.92 2.37 -8.57
N GLU A 28 3.77 2.36 -7.90
CA GLU A 28 3.02 3.56 -7.54
C GLU A 28 3.23 3.86 -6.06
N ASP A 29 3.79 5.03 -5.77
CA ASP A 29 3.90 5.50 -4.39
C ASP A 29 2.56 6.09 -3.94
N ARG A 30 2.01 5.54 -2.85
CA ARG A 30 0.74 6.00 -2.27
C ARG A 30 0.95 6.95 -1.10
N GLY A 31 2.20 7.32 -0.80
CA GLY A 31 2.55 8.20 0.30
C GLY A 31 2.78 7.47 1.63
N VAL A 32 2.73 8.25 2.71
CA VAL A 32 3.02 7.80 4.06
C VAL A 32 1.73 7.78 4.87
N PHE A 33 1.50 6.69 5.59
CA PHE A 33 0.34 6.46 6.41
C PHE A 33 0.74 6.12 7.85
N GLN A 34 -0.16 6.38 8.79
CA GLN A 34 0.01 6.11 10.23
C GLN A 34 -1.33 5.61 10.78
N GLY A 35 -1.30 4.74 11.79
CA GLY A 35 -2.52 4.17 12.37
C GLY A 35 -3.25 3.26 11.38
N LYS A 36 -4.58 3.37 11.34
CA LYS A 36 -5.44 2.56 10.48
C LYS A 36 -5.62 3.24 9.13
N PHE A 37 -5.16 2.61 8.05
CA PHE A 37 -5.26 3.17 6.71
C PHE A 37 -5.76 2.15 5.69
N LYS A 38 -6.31 2.68 4.59
CA LYS A 38 -6.86 1.92 3.47
C LYS A 38 -6.00 2.16 2.23
N VAL A 39 -5.53 1.08 1.62
CA VAL A 39 -4.79 1.10 0.35
C VAL A 39 -5.70 0.62 -0.75
N GLU A 40 -5.94 1.49 -1.73
CA GLU A 40 -6.72 1.13 -2.92
C GLU A 40 -5.83 0.42 -3.93
N LEU A 41 -6.29 -0.75 -4.36
CA LEU A 41 -5.62 -1.55 -5.36
C LEU A 41 -6.35 -1.44 -6.69
N PRO A 42 -5.62 -1.32 -7.80
CA PRO A 42 -6.17 -1.56 -9.12
C PRO A 42 -6.90 -2.90 -9.10
N GLY A 43 -8.11 -2.98 -9.66
CA GLY A 43 -8.90 -4.22 -9.72
C GLY A 43 -8.33 -5.25 -10.71
N ARG A 44 -7.00 -5.41 -10.72
CA ARG A 44 -6.19 -6.30 -11.55
C ARG A 44 -5.59 -7.38 -10.65
N GLN A 45 -5.21 -8.51 -11.26
CA GLN A 45 -4.55 -9.60 -10.54
C GLN A 45 -3.05 -9.30 -10.35
N TYR A 46 -2.40 -10.04 -9.46
CA TYR A 46 -0.95 -9.96 -9.20
C TYR A 46 -0.47 -8.60 -8.68
N MET A 47 -1.28 -7.97 -7.83
CA MET A 47 -0.88 -6.74 -7.14
C MET A 47 -0.14 -7.05 -5.85
N ALA A 48 1.03 -6.45 -5.67
CA ALA A 48 1.79 -6.48 -4.42
C ALA A 48 1.74 -5.11 -3.72
N ILE A 49 1.83 -5.11 -2.39
CA ILE A 49 1.94 -3.90 -1.59
C ILE A 49 3.26 -3.98 -0.83
N GLN A 50 4.11 -2.98 -1.01
CA GLN A 50 5.30 -2.77 -0.21
C GLN A 50 4.98 -1.76 0.89
N ILE A 51 5.27 -2.13 2.14
CA ILE A 51 5.10 -1.28 3.31
C ILE A 51 6.46 -1.19 3.99
N LYS A 52 7.01 0.02 4.07
CA LYS A 52 8.28 0.29 4.73
C LYS A 52 8.06 1.29 5.85
N LYS A 53 8.54 0.99 7.06
CA LYS A 53 8.57 1.97 8.15
C LYS A 53 9.48 3.14 7.77
N GLU A 54 9.00 4.37 7.93
CA GLU A 54 9.87 5.55 7.94
C GLU A 54 10.56 5.64 9.30
N GLU A 55 11.87 5.82 9.28
CA GLU A 55 12.69 6.11 10.46
C GLU A 55 12.52 7.57 10.91
#